data_AF-A0A218P025-F1
#
_entry.id   AF-A0A218P025-F1
#
_cell.length_a   1.000
_cell.length_b   1.000
_cell.length_c   1.000
_cell.angle_alpha   90.00
_cell.angle_beta   90.00
_cell.angle_gamma   90.00
#
_symmetry.space_group_name_H-M   'P 1'
#
loop_
_entity.id
_entity.type
_entity.pdbx_description
1 polymer ?
#
loop_
_entity_poly.entity_id
_entity_poly.type
_entity_poly.pdbx_seq_one_letter_code
_entity_poly.pdbx_strand_id
1 'polypeptide(L)'
;MRIVAADTGGALLTEDYEPVGLIATAAVLVEKPYRTATLSVVRYANPFDYDMSGRQAVKDEAFLAVELAREVKPEVIHLDSTIGGVEVRKLDEPTIEALTITDRGKEVWKDLAKELRPLARRLWEETGIDIVAIGKSSVPVRIAEIYSGIYTAKWAIDYAREHGKVIVGLPRYMRVELRPGRIRGESLDSREGGLFGEVEAETDGIGWELYPNPLVRRYMVLEAWRE
;
A
#
# COMPACT_ATOMS: atom_id res chain seq x y z
N MET A 1 -19.27 -4.94 -9.27
CA MET A 1 -18.01 -4.17 -9.26
C MET A 1 -17.14 -4.69 -8.14
N ARG A 2 -16.18 -5.52 -8.53
CA ARG A 2 -15.06 -6.04 -7.77
C ARG A 2 -13.83 -5.30 -8.26
N ILE A 3 -13.01 -4.81 -7.35
CA ILE A 3 -11.93 -3.90 -7.66
C ILE A 3 -10.65 -4.48 -7.07
N VAL A 4 -9.60 -4.56 -7.88
CA VAL A 4 -8.26 -4.79 -7.33
C VAL A 4 -7.59 -3.44 -7.12
N ALA A 5 -6.89 -3.27 -6.02
CA ALA A 5 -6.03 -2.11 -5.79
C ALA A 5 -4.75 -2.56 -5.11
N ALA A 6 -3.71 -1.74 -5.20
CA ALA A 6 -2.50 -1.93 -4.43
C ALA A 6 -2.01 -0.61 -3.86
N ASP A 7 -1.27 -0.69 -2.76
CA ASP A 7 -0.57 0.41 -2.14
C ASP A 7 0.68 -0.10 -1.42
N THR A 8 1.73 0.73 -1.38
CA THR A 8 2.95 0.46 -0.60
C THR A 8 2.99 1.32 0.63
N GLY A 9 3.11 0.69 1.79
CA GLY A 9 3.09 1.39 3.05
C GLY A 9 3.92 0.71 4.14
N GLY A 10 3.92 1.40 5.27
CA GLY A 10 4.77 1.08 6.40
C GLY A 10 6.23 1.43 6.16
N ALA A 11 6.88 2.01 7.15
CA ALA A 11 8.28 2.39 7.06
C ALA A 11 9.05 1.87 8.27
N LEU A 12 10.23 1.31 8.03
CA LEU A 12 11.20 1.12 9.11
C LEU A 12 11.67 2.50 9.57
N LEU A 13 11.70 2.72 10.88
CA LEU A 13 12.16 3.98 11.46
C LEU A 13 13.46 3.78 12.23
N THR A 14 14.25 4.85 12.29
CA THR A 14 15.34 4.98 13.25
C THR A 14 14.79 5.26 14.65
N GLU A 15 15.66 5.26 15.67
CA GLU A 15 15.31 5.69 17.03
C GLU A 15 14.84 7.15 17.10
N ASP A 16 15.26 7.97 16.12
CA ASP A 16 14.83 9.37 15.97
C ASP A 16 13.53 9.52 15.16
N TYR A 17 12.84 8.42 14.84
CA TYR A 17 11.59 8.40 14.06
C TYR A 17 11.70 8.80 12.58
N GLU A 18 12.92 8.85 12.05
CA GLU A 18 13.18 9.12 10.63
C GLU A 18 13.01 7.84 9.79
N PRO A 19 12.38 7.90 8.60
CA PRO A 19 12.15 6.73 7.77
C PRO A 19 13.44 6.25 7.10
N VAL A 20 13.69 4.94 7.20
CA VAL A 20 14.81 4.23 6.53
C VAL A 20 14.36 3.72 5.17
N GLY A 21 13.22 3.02 5.11
CA GLY A 21 12.68 2.46 3.87
C GLY A 21 11.31 1.83 4.05
N LEU A 22 10.58 1.64 2.95
CA LEU A 22 9.24 1.05 2.96
C LEU A 22 9.28 -0.47 3.12
N ILE A 23 8.23 -1.04 3.72
CA ILE A 23 8.21 -2.44 4.16
C ILE A 23 7.32 -3.31 3.28
N ALA A 24 6.05 -2.93 3.07
CA ALA A 24 5.06 -3.82 2.49
C ALA A 24 4.29 -3.18 1.34
N THR A 25 4.27 -3.85 0.19
CA THR A 25 3.29 -3.60 -0.88
C THR A 25 2.17 -4.61 -0.74
N ALA A 26 0.94 -4.13 -0.54
CA ALA A 26 -0.24 -4.99 -0.45
C ALA A 26 -1.14 -4.78 -1.67
N ALA A 27 -1.62 -5.88 -2.26
CA ALA A 27 -2.70 -5.84 -3.24
C ALA A 27 -3.95 -6.52 -2.67
N VAL A 28 -5.11 -5.92 -2.91
CA VAL A 28 -6.38 -6.32 -2.32
C VAL A 28 -7.45 -6.48 -3.39
N LEU A 29 -8.28 -7.51 -3.26
CA LEU A 29 -9.57 -7.61 -3.93
C LEU A 29 -10.64 -7.05 -3.00
N VAL A 30 -11.37 -6.03 -3.46
CA VAL A 30 -12.43 -5.36 -2.71
C VAL A 30 -13.75 -5.54 -3.43
N GLU A 31 -14.76 -5.99 -2.70
CA GLU A 31 -16.13 -6.19 -3.16
C GLU A 31 -17.10 -5.44 -2.26
N LYS A 32 -18.37 -5.32 -2.67
CA LYS A 32 -19.42 -4.72 -1.83
C LYS A 32 -19.45 -5.43 -0.45
N PRO A 33 -19.43 -4.70 0.69
CA PRO A 33 -19.76 -3.28 0.87
C PRO A 33 -18.58 -2.30 0.83
N TYR A 34 -17.42 -2.69 0.28
CA TYR A 34 -16.24 -1.83 0.09
C TYR A 34 -15.63 -1.30 1.39
N ARG A 35 -15.55 -2.15 2.42
CA ARG A 35 -14.96 -1.79 3.73
C ARG A 35 -13.70 -2.56 4.11
N THR A 36 -13.46 -3.69 3.45
CA THR A 36 -12.31 -4.56 3.70
C THR A 36 -12.00 -5.36 2.44
N ALA A 37 -10.92 -6.13 2.44
CA ALA A 37 -10.55 -6.98 1.32
C ALA A 37 -11.21 -8.37 1.48
N THR A 38 -11.74 -8.93 0.39
CA THR A 38 -12.11 -10.34 0.32
C THR A 38 -10.87 -11.23 0.24
N LEU A 39 -9.82 -10.72 -0.40
CA LEU A 39 -8.52 -11.38 -0.54
C LEU A 39 -7.43 -10.31 -0.54
N SER A 40 -6.31 -10.60 0.11
CA SER A 40 -5.12 -9.76 0.09
C SER A 40 -3.87 -10.59 -0.16
N VAL A 41 -2.92 -10.03 -0.89
CA VAL A 41 -1.57 -10.56 -1.08
C VAL A 41 -0.55 -9.48 -0.74
N VAL A 42 0.64 -9.89 -0.32
CA VAL A 42 1.71 -8.98 0.09
C VAL A 42 3.02 -9.35 -0.59
N ARG A 43 3.79 -8.32 -0.93
CA ARG A 43 5.21 -8.43 -1.24
C ARG A 43 5.98 -7.55 -0.27
N TYR A 44 6.91 -8.17 0.46
CA TYR A 44 7.81 -7.43 1.35
C TYR A 44 9.02 -6.92 0.58
N ALA A 45 9.37 -5.66 0.83
CA ALA A 45 10.61 -5.08 0.34
C ALA A 45 11.72 -5.22 1.39
N ASN A 46 12.95 -4.91 0.98
CA ASN A 46 14.04 -4.72 1.93
C ASN A 46 14.05 -3.25 2.38
N PRO A 47 13.59 -2.91 3.61
CA PRO A 47 13.53 -1.52 4.04
C PRO A 47 14.92 -0.90 4.27
N PHE A 48 15.99 -1.69 4.34
CA PHE A 48 17.36 -1.20 4.48
C PHE A 48 18.00 -0.76 3.16
N ASP A 49 17.37 -1.10 2.03
CA ASP A 49 17.85 -0.80 0.67
C ASP A 49 16.65 -0.48 -0.24
N TYR A 50 15.88 0.53 0.15
CA TYR A 50 14.65 0.92 -0.55
C TYR A 50 14.80 2.28 -1.25
N ASP A 51 14.33 2.39 -2.50
CA ASP A 51 14.28 3.68 -3.20
C ASP A 51 13.14 4.57 -2.69
N MET A 52 13.50 5.54 -1.84
CA MET A 52 12.59 6.52 -1.27
C MET A 52 12.12 7.60 -2.27
N SER A 53 12.48 7.52 -3.55
CA SER A 53 11.99 8.43 -4.59
C SER A 53 10.51 8.24 -4.93
N GLY A 54 9.91 7.12 -4.52
CA GLY A 54 8.52 6.74 -4.77
C GLY A 54 8.30 6.01 -6.10
N ARG A 55 9.30 5.96 -6.98
CA ARG A 55 9.19 5.24 -8.26
C ARG A 55 9.05 3.74 -8.07
N GLN A 56 9.82 3.18 -7.13
CA GLN A 56 9.77 1.75 -6.82
C GLN A 56 8.39 1.35 -6.29
N ALA A 57 7.82 2.10 -5.35
CA ALA A 57 6.50 1.84 -4.78
C ALA A 57 5.40 1.73 -5.86
N VAL A 58 5.31 2.71 -6.76
CA VAL A 58 4.28 2.70 -7.82
C VAL A 58 4.46 1.53 -8.78
N LYS A 59 5.70 1.11 -9.05
CA LYS A 59 5.96 -0.09 -9.85
C LYS A 59 5.50 -1.34 -9.11
N ASP A 60 5.95 -1.52 -7.87
CA ASP A 60 5.61 -2.69 -7.05
C ASP A 60 4.09 -2.85 -6.91
N GLU A 61 3.37 -1.75 -6.70
CA GLU A 61 1.91 -1.70 -6.68
C GLU A 61 1.28 -2.17 -7.98
N ALA A 62 1.69 -1.59 -9.11
CA ALA A 62 1.13 -1.94 -10.40
C ALA A 62 1.38 -3.41 -10.75
N PHE A 63 2.59 -3.92 -10.50
CA PHE A 63 2.92 -5.32 -10.77
C PHE A 63 2.15 -6.28 -9.87
N LEU A 64 2.06 -6.01 -8.56
CA LEU A 64 1.34 -6.88 -7.62
C LEU A 64 -0.19 -6.85 -7.88
N ALA A 65 -0.74 -5.69 -8.22
CA ALA A 65 -2.15 -5.57 -8.60
C ALA A 65 -2.47 -6.37 -9.88
N VAL A 66 -1.58 -6.34 -10.88
CA VAL A 66 -1.74 -7.13 -12.12
C VAL A 66 -1.67 -8.62 -11.84
N GLU A 67 -0.75 -9.06 -10.98
CA GLU A 67 -0.62 -10.46 -10.55
C GLU A 67 -1.93 -10.96 -9.93
N LEU A 68 -2.43 -10.25 -8.91
CA LEU A 68 -3.70 -10.59 -8.26
C LEU A 68 -4.88 -10.55 -9.24
N ALA A 69 -4.94 -9.55 -10.13
CA ALA A 69 -6.04 -9.38 -11.07
C ALA A 69 -6.12 -10.52 -12.10
N ARG A 70 -4.99 -11.11 -12.50
CA ARG A 70 -4.98 -12.27 -13.40
C ARG A 70 -5.65 -13.50 -12.78
N GLU A 71 -5.53 -13.64 -11.46
CA GLU A 71 -6.17 -14.73 -10.72
C GLU A 71 -7.65 -14.47 -10.48
N VAL A 72 -7.99 -13.28 -9.97
CA VAL A 72 -9.34 -13.00 -9.45
C VAL A 72 -10.27 -12.34 -10.46
N LYS A 73 -9.74 -11.85 -11.59
CA LYS A 73 -10.47 -11.23 -12.72
C LYS A 73 -11.46 -10.14 -12.25
N PRO A 74 -10.97 -9.02 -11.67
CA PRO A 74 -11.82 -7.90 -11.27
C PRO A 74 -12.35 -7.15 -12.48
N GLU A 75 -13.32 -6.25 -12.28
CA GLU A 75 -13.79 -5.35 -13.33
C GLU A 75 -12.80 -4.21 -13.62
N VAL A 76 -11.97 -3.82 -12.65
CA VAL A 76 -11.00 -2.71 -12.79
C VAL A 76 -9.89 -2.82 -11.74
N ILE A 77 -8.72 -2.28 -12.08
CA ILE A 77 -7.61 -2.07 -11.14
C ILE A 77 -7.48 -0.57 -10.80
N HIS A 78 -7.42 -0.22 -9.52
CA HIS A 78 -7.14 1.12 -9.04
C HIS A 78 -5.66 1.23 -8.61
N LEU A 79 -4.93 2.17 -9.21
CA LEU A 79 -3.54 2.50 -8.86
C LEU A 79 -3.47 3.73 -7.94
N ASP A 80 -2.57 3.74 -6.94
CA ASP A 80 -2.39 4.90 -6.06
C ASP A 80 -1.62 6.05 -6.72
N SER A 81 -2.25 6.68 -7.70
CA SER A 81 -1.73 7.93 -8.24
C SER A 81 -2.87 8.85 -8.62
N THR A 82 -2.82 10.08 -8.10
CA THR A 82 -3.92 11.04 -8.23
C THR A 82 -3.74 11.88 -9.50
N ILE A 83 -4.02 11.28 -10.66
CA ILE A 83 -3.93 11.95 -11.97
C ILE A 83 -5.27 11.95 -12.73
N GLY A 84 -6.38 11.93 -11.99
CA GLY A 84 -7.72 12.13 -12.54
C GLY A 84 -8.42 10.87 -13.07
N GLY A 85 -7.95 9.68 -12.70
CA GLY A 85 -8.57 8.41 -13.10
C GLY A 85 -8.26 7.99 -14.54
N VAL A 86 -7.20 8.56 -15.14
CA VAL A 86 -6.78 8.20 -16.50
C VAL A 86 -6.33 6.75 -16.53
N GLU A 87 -6.73 6.03 -17.58
CA GLU A 87 -6.28 4.67 -17.84
C GLU A 87 -4.77 4.67 -18.15
N VAL A 88 -4.01 3.88 -17.40
CA VAL A 88 -2.53 3.87 -17.49
C VAL A 88 -2.04 3.51 -18.91
N ARG A 89 -2.78 2.66 -19.64
CA ARG A 89 -2.45 2.30 -21.03
C ARG A 89 -2.50 3.51 -22.01
N LYS A 90 -3.21 4.57 -21.64
CA LYS A 90 -3.37 5.81 -22.43
C LYS A 90 -2.36 6.90 -22.05
N LEU A 91 -1.50 6.70 -21.04
CA LEU A 91 -0.51 7.68 -20.59
C LEU A 91 0.72 7.72 -21.48
N ASP A 92 0.59 8.26 -22.69
CA ASP A 92 1.73 8.67 -23.52
C ASP A 92 2.25 10.06 -23.13
N GLU A 93 3.39 10.48 -23.70
CA GLU A 93 4.01 11.76 -23.36
C GLU A 93 3.07 12.97 -23.57
N PRO A 94 2.35 13.10 -24.71
CA PRO A 94 1.38 14.20 -24.87
C PRO A 94 0.27 14.18 -23.82
N THR A 95 -0.23 12.99 -23.47
CA THR A 95 -1.27 12.85 -22.44
C THR A 95 -0.74 13.28 -21.08
N ILE A 96 0.50 12.89 -20.72
CA ILE A 96 1.13 13.29 -19.46
C ILE A 96 1.39 14.80 -19.42
N GLU A 97 1.79 15.40 -20.55
CA GLU A 97 1.99 16.85 -20.63
C GLU A 97 0.72 17.67 -20.44
N ALA A 98 -0.42 17.12 -20.86
CA ALA A 98 -1.72 17.72 -20.66
C ALA A 98 -2.28 17.56 -19.23
N LEU A 99 -1.65 16.74 -18.37
CA LEU A 99 -2.11 16.56 -16.99
C LEU A 99 -1.93 17.82 -16.14
N THR A 100 -2.91 18.08 -15.29
CA THR A 100 -2.92 19.19 -14.32
C THR A 100 -2.15 18.84 -13.04
N ILE A 101 -0.89 18.42 -13.20
CA ILE A 101 0.04 18.08 -12.11
C ILE A 101 1.32 18.90 -12.20
N THR A 102 2.17 18.83 -11.18
CA THR A 102 3.46 19.53 -11.16
C THR A 102 4.42 19.00 -12.24
N ASP A 103 5.35 19.83 -12.72
CA ASP A 103 6.34 19.42 -13.73
C ASP A 103 7.18 18.22 -13.25
N ARG A 104 7.56 18.21 -11.97
CA ARG A 104 8.19 17.04 -11.34
C ARG A 104 7.30 15.80 -11.38
N GLY A 105 6.00 15.96 -11.16
CA GLY A 105 5.02 14.87 -11.28
C GLY A 105 4.93 14.32 -12.70
N LYS A 106 4.99 15.20 -13.71
CA LYS A 106 5.05 14.80 -15.13
C LYS A 106 6.33 14.04 -15.44
N GLU A 107 7.49 14.51 -14.98
CA GLU A 107 8.77 13.82 -15.17
C GLU A 107 8.76 12.41 -14.57
N VAL A 108 8.26 12.27 -13.34
CA VAL A 108 8.11 10.95 -12.69
C VAL A 108 7.20 10.05 -13.51
N TRP A 109 6.05 10.56 -13.98
CA TRP A 109 5.12 9.79 -14.79
C TRP A 109 5.66 9.42 -16.17
N LYS A 110 6.43 10.29 -16.83
CA LYS A 110 7.10 9.96 -18.10
C LYS A 110 8.06 8.79 -17.93
N ASP A 111 8.76 8.74 -16.81
CA ASP A 111 9.67 7.63 -16.52
C ASP A 111 8.90 6.34 -16.21
N LEU A 112 7.89 6.40 -15.33
CA LEU A 112 7.03 5.26 -15.00
C LEU A 112 6.28 4.72 -16.23
N ALA A 113 5.82 5.59 -17.12
CA ALA A 113 5.05 5.21 -18.31
C ALA A 113 5.82 4.30 -19.26
N LYS A 114 7.16 4.35 -19.27
CA LYS A 114 7.99 3.45 -20.09
C LYS A 114 7.74 1.98 -19.77
N GLU A 115 7.44 1.67 -18.51
CA GLU A 115 7.20 0.31 -18.02
C GLU A 115 5.71 0.02 -17.79
N LEU A 116 4.99 0.96 -17.17
CA LEU A 116 3.60 0.75 -16.76
C LEU A 116 2.63 0.78 -17.93
N ARG A 117 2.89 1.59 -18.97
CA ARG A 117 1.99 1.66 -20.13
C ARG A 117 2.00 0.35 -20.94
N PRO A 118 3.16 -0.26 -21.29
CA PRO A 118 3.19 -1.59 -21.90
C PRO A 118 2.56 -2.67 -21.02
N LEU A 119 2.74 -2.61 -19.70
CA LEU A 119 2.11 -3.55 -18.76
C LEU A 119 0.58 -3.43 -18.82
N ALA A 120 0.03 -2.22 -18.68
CA ALA A 120 -1.40 -1.96 -18.72
C ALA A 120 -2.02 -2.33 -20.07
N ARG A 121 -1.32 -2.04 -21.19
CA ARG A 121 -1.79 -2.40 -22.53
C ARG A 121 -1.90 -3.92 -22.71
N ARG A 122 -0.87 -4.67 -22.30
CA ARG A 122 -0.89 -6.14 -22.37
C ARG A 122 -2.01 -6.74 -21.54
N LEU A 123 -2.18 -6.30 -20.29
CA LEU A 123 -3.27 -6.77 -19.44
C LEU A 123 -4.64 -6.52 -20.10
N TRP A 124 -4.85 -5.31 -20.61
CA TRP A 124 -6.11 -4.95 -21.27
C TRP A 124 -6.37 -5.78 -22.53
N GLU A 125 -5.35 -6.02 -23.36
CA GLU A 125 -5.46 -6.89 -24.54
C GLU A 125 -5.78 -8.34 -24.16
N GLU A 126 -5.21 -8.85 -23.06
CA GLU A 126 -5.40 -10.21 -22.57
C GLU A 126 -6.76 -10.42 -21.88
N THR A 127 -7.28 -9.41 -21.18
CA THR A 127 -8.37 -9.59 -20.20
C THR A 127 -9.51 -8.58 -20.31
N GLY A 128 -9.30 -7.46 -21.01
CA GLY A 128 -10.21 -6.32 -21.03
C GLY A 128 -10.19 -5.46 -19.75
N ILE A 129 -9.31 -5.76 -18.78
CA ILE A 129 -9.25 -5.04 -17.50
C ILE A 129 -8.39 -3.78 -17.65
N ASP A 130 -8.96 -2.63 -17.27
CA ASP A 130 -8.24 -1.36 -17.21
C ASP A 130 -7.54 -1.15 -15.86
N ILE A 131 -6.37 -0.49 -15.92
CA ILE A 131 -5.68 0.07 -14.76
C ILE A 131 -5.93 1.57 -14.76
N VAL A 132 -6.60 2.10 -13.73
CA VAL A 132 -6.92 3.53 -13.62
C VAL A 132 -6.14 4.19 -12.49
N ALA A 133 -5.50 5.31 -12.81
CA ALA A 133 -4.73 6.11 -11.85
C ALA A 133 -5.65 7.11 -11.14
N ILE A 134 -6.34 6.62 -10.12
CA ILE A 134 -7.37 7.33 -9.35
C ILE A 134 -6.85 7.84 -7.99
N GLY A 135 -5.82 7.19 -7.43
CA GLY A 135 -5.16 7.64 -6.21
C GLY A 135 -6.07 7.68 -4.99
N LYS A 136 -5.88 8.73 -4.18
CA LYS A 136 -6.54 8.96 -2.88
C LYS A 136 -8.07 9.04 -2.91
N SER A 137 -8.69 9.13 -4.09
CA SER A 137 -10.14 9.11 -4.24
C SER A 137 -10.72 7.69 -4.24
N SER A 138 -9.87 6.66 -4.27
CA SER A 138 -10.27 5.26 -4.28
C SER A 138 -10.31 4.65 -2.88
N VAL A 139 -11.49 4.20 -2.47
CA VAL A 139 -11.66 3.41 -1.25
C VAL A 139 -10.85 2.11 -1.29
N PRO A 140 -10.82 1.33 -2.39
CA PRO A 140 -9.94 0.15 -2.48
C PRO A 140 -8.46 0.44 -2.31
N VAL A 141 -7.95 1.58 -2.78
CA VAL A 141 -6.55 1.98 -2.56
C VAL A 141 -6.31 2.25 -1.07
N ARG A 142 -7.23 2.95 -0.40
CA ARG A 142 -7.15 3.14 1.05
C ARG A 142 -7.25 1.81 1.83
N ILE A 143 -8.03 0.85 1.35
CA ILE A 143 -8.04 -0.51 1.94
C ILE A 143 -6.68 -1.17 1.73
N ALA A 144 -6.06 -1.06 0.55
CA ALA A 144 -4.71 -1.56 0.31
C ALA A 144 -3.69 -0.91 1.26
N GLU A 145 -3.79 0.40 1.52
CA GLU A 145 -2.94 1.13 2.48
C GLU A 145 -3.13 0.62 3.92
N ILE A 146 -4.35 0.28 4.33
CA ILE A 146 -4.58 -0.35 5.63
C ILE A 146 -3.92 -1.73 5.69
N TYR A 147 -4.06 -2.53 4.63
CA TYR A 147 -3.42 -3.85 4.56
C TYR A 147 -1.89 -3.76 4.52
N SER A 148 -1.30 -2.78 3.84
CA SER A 148 0.15 -2.58 3.88
C SER A 148 0.62 -2.30 5.31
N GLY A 149 -0.09 -1.44 6.06
CA GLY A 149 0.18 -1.22 7.49
C GLY A 149 0.00 -2.45 8.38
N ILE A 150 -1.00 -3.29 8.11
CA ILE A 150 -1.20 -4.56 8.83
C ILE A 150 -0.05 -5.53 8.55
N TYR A 151 0.35 -5.68 7.28
CA TYR A 151 1.47 -6.54 6.90
C TYR A 151 2.81 -6.00 7.40
N THR A 152 2.96 -4.68 7.55
CA THR A 152 4.09 -4.06 8.24
C THR A 152 4.14 -4.44 9.71
N ALA A 153 2.99 -4.45 10.41
CA ALA A 153 2.95 -4.93 11.79
C ALA A 153 3.34 -6.42 11.88
N LYS A 154 2.90 -7.24 10.91
CA LYS A 154 3.33 -8.65 10.82
C LYS A 154 4.84 -8.76 10.63
N TRP A 155 5.42 -7.99 9.71
CA TRP A 155 6.86 -7.95 9.49
C TRP A 155 7.61 -7.48 10.75
N ALA A 156 7.09 -6.49 11.46
CA ALA A 156 7.70 -5.97 12.68
C ALA A 156 7.75 -7.00 13.81
N ILE A 157 6.70 -7.82 13.95
CA ILE A 157 6.68 -8.95 14.89
C ILE A 157 7.80 -9.95 14.55
N ASP A 158 7.85 -10.40 13.29
CA ASP A 158 8.82 -11.39 12.84
C ASP A 158 10.25 -10.85 13.02
N TYR A 159 10.48 -9.58 12.66
CA TYR A 159 11.77 -8.92 12.85
C TYR A 159 12.15 -8.77 14.33
N ALA A 160 11.22 -8.35 15.20
CA ALA A 160 11.49 -8.20 16.63
C ALA A 160 11.82 -9.53 17.32
N ARG A 161 11.21 -10.64 16.88
CA ARG A 161 11.56 -11.98 17.38
C ARG A 161 13.03 -12.32 17.13
N GLU A 162 13.53 -11.98 15.96
CA GLU A 162 14.90 -12.28 15.55
C GLU A 162 15.91 -11.26 16.11
N HIS A 163 15.56 -9.98 16.09
CA HIS A 163 16.48 -8.86 16.35
C HIS A 163 16.25 -8.13 17.67
N GLY A 164 15.22 -8.52 18.44
CA GLY A 164 14.93 -8.01 19.78
C GLY A 164 13.95 -6.84 19.80
N LYS A 165 14.11 -5.83 18.93
CA LYS A 165 13.24 -4.64 18.89
C LYS A 165 13.20 -4.02 17.49
N VAL A 166 12.07 -3.38 17.17
CA VAL A 166 11.90 -2.59 15.95
C VAL A 166 10.91 -1.45 16.16
N ILE A 167 11.12 -0.35 15.43
CA ILE A 167 10.22 0.81 15.39
C ILE A 167 9.76 0.97 13.94
N VAL A 168 8.44 0.92 13.72
CA VAL A 168 7.87 1.10 12.38
C VAL A 168 6.81 2.20 12.37
N GLY A 169 6.80 3.01 11.32
CA GLY A 169 5.77 3.99 11.05
C GLY A 169 4.64 3.33 10.27
N LEU A 170 3.41 3.46 10.76
CA LEU A 170 2.22 3.01 10.04
C LEU A 170 1.76 4.06 9.03
N PRO A 171 1.03 3.65 7.97
CA PRO A 171 0.34 4.59 7.08
C PRO A 171 -0.56 5.59 7.80
N ARG A 172 -1.01 6.61 7.07
CA ARG A 172 -1.76 7.74 7.67
C ARG A 172 -3.02 7.26 8.40
N TYR A 173 -3.32 7.90 9.54
CA TYR A 173 -4.58 7.76 10.27
C TYR A 173 -5.06 6.31 10.37
N MET A 174 -4.19 5.37 10.69
CA MET A 174 -4.60 4.00 11.00
C MET A 174 -4.02 3.55 12.32
N ARG A 175 -4.67 2.54 12.90
CA ARG A 175 -4.16 1.81 14.04
C ARG A 175 -4.08 0.32 13.70
N VAL A 176 -3.22 -0.38 14.41
CA VAL A 176 -3.18 -1.83 14.45
C VAL A 176 -3.37 -2.31 15.88
N GLU A 177 -3.96 -3.47 16.02
CA GLU A 177 -4.16 -4.18 17.28
C GLU A 177 -3.68 -5.61 17.10
N LEU A 178 -2.67 -6.00 17.87
CA LEU A 178 -2.17 -7.38 17.89
C LEU A 178 -3.03 -8.17 18.87
N ARG A 179 -3.72 -9.19 18.36
CA ARG A 179 -4.55 -10.11 19.14
C ARG A 179 -4.00 -11.52 18.99
N PRO A 180 -4.29 -12.45 19.92
CA PRO A 180 -3.86 -13.85 19.77
C PRO A 180 -4.23 -14.42 18.39
N GLY A 181 -3.21 -14.77 17.60
CA GLY A 181 -3.33 -15.37 16.28
C GLY A 181 -3.65 -14.43 15.12
N ARG A 182 -3.80 -13.11 15.34
CA ARG A 182 -4.17 -12.17 14.27
C ARG A 182 -3.75 -10.72 14.52
N ILE A 183 -3.64 -9.95 13.46
CA ILE A 183 -3.48 -8.50 13.50
C ILE A 183 -4.72 -7.88 12.86
N ARG A 184 -5.35 -6.94 13.57
CA ARG A 184 -6.45 -6.13 13.04
C ARG A 184 -5.94 -4.72 12.79
N GLY A 185 -6.20 -4.18 11.60
CA GLY A 185 -5.93 -2.78 11.27
C GLY A 185 -7.21 -2.06 10.88
N GLU A 186 -7.30 -0.78 11.22
CA GLU A 186 -8.46 0.05 10.86
C GLU A 186 -8.12 1.52 10.75
N SER A 187 -8.89 2.22 9.92
CA SER A 187 -8.76 3.67 9.79
C SER A 187 -9.28 4.38 11.05
N LEU A 188 -8.54 5.39 11.49
CA LEU A 188 -8.92 6.33 12.53
C LEU A 188 -9.83 7.46 11.99
N ASP A 189 -9.96 7.60 10.67
CA ASP A 189 -10.82 8.61 10.06
C ASP A 189 -12.26 8.10 9.91
N SER A 190 -13.13 8.53 10.82
CA SER A 190 -14.56 8.20 10.79
C SER A 190 -15.27 8.54 9.47
N ARG A 191 -14.74 9.50 8.69
CA ARG A 191 -15.30 9.91 7.40
C ARG A 191 -15.08 8.86 6.31
N GLU A 192 -14.13 7.95 6.50
CA GLU A 192 -13.86 6.85 5.56
C GLU A 192 -14.86 5.68 5.71
N GLY A 193 -15.79 5.74 6.66
CA GLY A 193 -16.93 4.82 6.72
C GLY A 193 -16.62 3.45 7.33
N GLY A 194 -15.59 3.36 8.17
CA GLY A 194 -15.22 2.16 8.92
C GLY A 194 -14.46 1.13 8.08
N LEU A 195 -13.37 1.57 7.44
CA LEU A 195 -12.46 0.70 6.69
C LEU A 195 -11.55 -0.08 7.63
N PHE A 196 -11.36 -1.37 7.37
CA PHE A 196 -10.54 -2.26 8.21
C PHE A 196 -9.96 -3.43 7.42
N GLY A 197 -9.05 -4.17 8.05
CA GLY A 197 -8.50 -5.43 7.57
C GLY A 197 -8.05 -6.32 8.72
N GLU A 198 -7.91 -7.61 8.46
CA GLU A 198 -7.32 -8.57 9.40
C GLU A 198 -6.42 -9.53 8.63
N VAL A 199 -5.31 -9.94 9.26
CA VAL A 199 -4.43 -11.01 8.77
C VAL A 199 -4.04 -11.93 9.92
N GLU A 200 -3.79 -13.20 9.62
CA GLU A 200 -3.24 -14.14 10.60
C GLU A 200 -1.78 -13.82 10.92
N ALA A 201 -1.43 -13.89 12.20
CA ALA A 201 -0.07 -13.70 12.67
C ALA A 201 0.15 -14.40 14.01
N GLU A 202 1.35 -14.91 14.22
CA GLU A 202 1.75 -15.43 15.51
C GLU A 202 2.22 -14.27 16.38
N THR A 203 1.37 -13.84 17.32
CA THR A 203 1.61 -12.64 18.14
C THR A 203 2.21 -12.96 19.51
N ASP A 204 2.39 -14.24 19.84
CA ASP A 204 2.84 -14.65 21.17
C ASP A 204 4.31 -14.29 21.40
N GLY A 205 4.66 -13.93 22.65
CA GLY A 205 6.02 -13.58 23.08
C GLY A 205 6.51 -12.23 22.54
N ILE A 206 5.60 -11.33 22.17
CA ILE A 206 5.92 -10.00 21.62
C ILE A 206 5.18 -8.93 22.40
N GLY A 207 5.96 -8.05 23.03
CA GLY A 207 5.48 -6.79 23.58
C GLY A 207 5.38 -5.75 22.47
N TRP A 208 4.38 -4.89 22.56
CA TRP A 208 4.18 -3.83 21.58
C TRP A 208 3.51 -2.61 22.19
N GLU A 209 3.77 -1.46 21.59
CA GLU A 209 3.10 -0.21 21.91
C GLU A 209 2.75 0.55 20.63
N LEU A 210 1.60 1.20 20.63
CA LEU A 210 1.14 2.04 19.53
C LEU A 210 0.94 3.48 20.03
N TYR A 211 1.69 4.42 19.47
CA TYR A 211 1.65 5.82 19.87
C TYR A 211 1.84 6.77 18.67
N PRO A 212 1.49 8.07 18.78
CA PRO A 212 1.67 9.00 17.68
C PRO A 212 3.15 9.21 17.32
N ASN A 213 3.47 9.30 16.02
CA ASN A 213 4.79 9.73 15.59
C ASN A 213 5.01 11.22 15.95
N PRO A 214 6.07 11.57 16.71
CA PRO A 214 6.30 12.95 17.15
C PRO A 214 6.72 13.90 16.01
N LEU A 215 7.31 13.39 14.94
CA LEU A 215 7.77 14.17 13.79
C LEU A 215 6.69 14.32 12.71
N VAL A 216 5.84 13.30 12.55
CA VAL A 216 4.86 13.25 11.47
C VAL A 216 3.45 13.12 12.04
N ARG A 217 2.82 14.28 12.28
CA ARG A 217 1.42 14.36 12.71
C ARG A 217 0.52 13.48 11.84
N ARG A 218 -0.42 12.75 12.48
CA ARG A 218 -1.40 11.84 11.85
C ARG A 218 -0.88 10.45 11.50
N TYR A 219 0.41 10.20 11.70
CA TYR A 219 1.00 8.88 11.55
C TYR A 219 1.23 8.29 12.94
N MET A 220 1.03 6.98 13.05
CA MET A 220 1.26 6.23 14.28
C MET A 220 2.58 5.46 14.15
N VAL A 221 3.22 5.22 15.28
CA VAL A 221 4.37 4.34 15.43
C VAL A 221 3.90 3.07 16.11
N LEU A 222 4.26 1.93 15.54
CA LEU A 222 4.23 0.65 16.22
C LEU A 222 5.66 0.32 16.63
N GLU A 223 5.90 0.26 17.94
CA GLU A 223 7.11 -0.30 18.50
C GLU A 223 6.81 -1.74 18.93
N ALA A 224 7.67 -2.68 18.53
CA ALA A 224 7.53 -4.10 18.88
C ALA A 224 8.87 -4.65 19.40
N TRP A 225 8.81 -5.48 20.43
CA TRP A 225 9.99 -6.10 21.05
C TRP A 225 9.72 -7.53 21.50
N ARG A 226 10.76 -8.36 21.52
CA ARG A 226 10.71 -9.71 22.08
C ARG A 226 10.61 -9.63 23.60
N GLU A 227 9.64 -10.34 24.17
CA GLU A 227 9.49 -10.52 25.63
C GLU A 227 10.59 -11.41 26.23
#